data_AF-A0A840UNW5-F1
#
_entry.id   AF-A0A840UNW5-F1
#
_cell.length_a   1.000
_cell.length_b   1.000
_cell.length_c   1.000
_cell.angle_alpha   90.00
_cell.angle_beta   90.00
_cell.angle_gamma   90.00
#
_symmetry.space_group_name_H-M   'P 1'
#
loop_
_entity.id
_entity.type
_entity.pdbx_description
1 polymer ?
#
loop_
_entity_poly.entity_id
_entity_poly.type
_entity_poly.pdbx_seq_one_letter_code
_entity_poly.pdbx_strand_id
1 'polypeptide(L)'
;MLDLGRNLHAKGGNLYLYDVKEGACDHFMFFEYLLEIGAENIYESKAGAIAGIFGALDRDTCRRCRARIFEECATVPPASEVSTNTVPGSLPSYAVAELIPGQRTTEKA
;
A
#
# COMPACT_ATOMS: atom_id res chain seq x y z
N MET A 1 5.74 29.33 -5.95
CA MET A 1 5.85 27.85 -5.88
C MET A 1 6.37 27.38 -4.52
N LEU A 2 7.24 28.12 -3.83
CA LEU A 2 7.81 27.71 -2.53
C LEU A 2 6.71 27.45 -1.47
N ASP A 3 5.72 28.34 -1.37
CA ASP A 3 4.61 28.16 -0.41
C ASP A 3 3.79 26.89 -0.66
N LEU A 4 3.70 26.45 -1.93
CA LEU A 4 3.02 25.21 -2.27
C LEU A 4 3.78 24.00 -1.73
N GLY A 5 5.11 23.97 -1.93
CA GLY A 5 5.98 22.91 -1.39
C GLY A 5 5.83 22.79 0.12
N ARG A 6 5.92 23.93 0.82
CA ARG A 6 5.73 23.98 2.28
C ARG A 6 4.36 23.50 2.72
N ASN A 7 3.30 23.92 2.02
CA ASN A 7 1.94 23.53 2.37
C ASN A 7 1.70 22.03 2.16
N LEU A 8 2.28 21.44 1.11
CA LEU A 8 2.21 20.00 0.86
C LEU A 8 2.99 19.22 1.93
N HIS A 9 4.19 19.67 2.29
CA HIS A 9 5.00 19.06 3.35
C HIS A 9 4.28 19.09 4.70
N ALA A 10 3.64 20.22 5.04
CA ALA A 10 2.83 20.33 6.26
C ALA A 10 1.64 19.35 6.29
N LYS A 11 1.19 18.86 5.13
CA LYS A 11 0.14 17.84 4.99
C LYS A 11 0.69 16.41 4.84
N GLY A 12 2.02 16.23 4.94
CA GLY A 12 2.69 14.94 4.77
C GLY A 12 2.89 14.50 3.32
N GLY A 13 2.84 15.42 2.36
CA GLY A 13 3.16 15.17 0.95
C GLY A 13 4.38 15.95 0.49
N ASN A 14 4.93 15.59 -0.66
CA ASN A 14 6.06 16.30 -1.28
C ASN A 14 5.64 16.93 -2.61
N LEU A 15 6.36 17.95 -3.05
CA LEU A 15 6.22 18.54 -4.38
C LEU A 15 7.26 17.90 -5.31
N TYR A 16 6.83 17.48 -6.50
CA TYR A 16 7.72 16.93 -7.52
C TYR A 16 7.48 17.67 -8.83
N LEU A 17 8.55 17.92 -9.58
CA LEU A 17 8.50 18.62 -10.86
C LEU A 17 9.12 17.76 -11.96
N TYR A 18 8.62 17.89 -13.18
CA TYR A 18 9.27 17.29 -14.35
C TYR A 18 9.31 18.29 -15.51
N ASP A 19 10.25 18.10 -16.44
CA ASP A 19 10.40 18.95 -17.64
C ASP A 19 10.47 20.45 -17.29
N VAL A 20 11.27 20.79 -16.27
CA VAL A 20 11.47 22.19 -15.87
C VAL A 20 12.34 22.88 -16.92
N LYS A 21 11.70 23.73 -17.73
CA LYS A 21 12.38 24.46 -18.80
C LYS A 21 13.26 25.56 -18.24
N GLU A 22 14.43 25.73 -18.84
CA GLU A 22 15.44 26.73 -18.46
C GLU A 22 14.87 28.17 -18.47
N GLY A 23 13.96 28.49 -19.41
CA GLY A 23 13.28 29.78 -19.47
C GLY A 23 12.15 29.98 -18.44
N ALA A 24 11.78 28.97 -17.67
CA ALA A 24 10.71 29.04 -16.67
C ALA A 24 11.20 29.49 -15.29
N CYS A 25 12.52 29.56 -15.07
CA CYS A 25 13.10 30.05 -13.81
C CYS A 25 14.27 30.98 -14.09
N ASP A 26 14.30 32.13 -13.42
CA ASP A 26 15.55 32.83 -13.17
C ASP A 26 16.50 31.87 -12.43
N HIS A 27 17.80 31.90 -12.75
CA HIS A 27 18.79 30.97 -12.21
C HIS A 27 18.79 30.97 -10.66
N PHE A 28 18.61 32.14 -10.05
CA PHE A 28 18.52 32.26 -8.58
C PHE A 28 17.24 31.63 -8.03
N MET A 29 16.11 31.84 -8.69
CA MET A 29 14.84 31.23 -8.31
C MET A 29 14.92 29.71 -8.45
N PHE A 30 15.54 29.20 -9.51
CA PHE A 30 15.73 27.75 -9.69
C PHE A 30 16.55 27.15 -8.56
N PHE A 31 17.62 27.83 -8.12
CA PHE A 31 18.44 27.37 -7.01
C PHE A 31 17.69 27.34 -5.68
N GLU A 32 16.88 28.37 -5.39
CA GLU A 32 15.99 28.36 -4.22
C GLU A 32 14.95 27.24 -4.28
N TYR A 33 14.39 26.98 -5.46
CA TYR A 33 13.48 25.85 -5.66
C TYR A 33 14.16 24.50 -5.43
N LEU A 34 15.38 24.31 -5.93
CA LEU A 34 16.14 23.09 -5.71
C LEU A 34 16.42 22.85 -4.23
N LEU A 35 16.72 23.90 -3.47
CA LEU A 35 16.97 23.81 -2.03
C LEU A 35 15.71 23.48 -1.23
N GLU A 36 14.55 24.05 -1.62
CA GLU A 36 13.29 23.83 -0.91
C GLU A 36 12.62 22.49 -1.29
N ILE A 37 12.58 22.17 -2.59
CA ILE A 37 11.90 20.98 -3.12
C ILE A 37 12.78 19.75 -3.01
N GLY A 38 14.10 19.89 -3.08
CA GLY A 38 15.05 18.81 -3.22
C GLY A 38 15.33 18.49 -4.69
N ALA A 39 16.60 18.41 -5.07
CA ALA A 39 17.01 18.11 -6.44
C ALA A 39 16.57 16.70 -6.87
N GLU A 40 16.44 15.77 -5.93
CA GLU A 40 15.94 14.41 -6.12
C GLU A 40 14.45 14.35 -6.53
N ASN A 41 13.72 15.46 -6.34
CA ASN A 41 12.31 15.58 -6.68
C ASN A 41 12.08 16.27 -8.03
N ILE A 42 13.15 16.54 -8.78
CA ILE A 42 13.10 17.07 -10.14
C ILE A 42 13.47 15.97 -11.14
N TYR A 43 12.59 15.74 -12.10
CA TYR A 43 12.71 14.68 -13.08
C TYR A 43 12.78 15.23 -14.50
N GLU A 44 13.43 14.50 -15.39
CA GLU A 44 13.49 14.88 -16.81
C GLU A 44 12.20 14.52 -17.56
N SER A 45 11.48 13.49 -17.12
CA SER A 45 10.29 13.01 -17.82
C SER A 45 9.17 12.65 -16.85
N LYS A 46 7.92 12.75 -17.33
CA LYS A 46 6.73 12.34 -16.58
C LYS A 46 6.78 10.86 -16.17
N ALA A 47 7.17 9.97 -17.09
CA ALA A 47 7.26 8.54 -16.79
C ALA A 47 8.30 8.26 -15.70
N GLY A 48 9.47 8.90 -15.78
CA GLY A 48 10.50 8.80 -14.74
C GLY A 48 10.02 9.34 -13.39
N ALA A 49 9.31 10.46 -13.38
CA ALA A 49 8.72 11.03 -12.17
C ALA A 49 7.71 10.07 -11.52
N ILE A 50 6.77 9.54 -12.28
CA ILE A 50 5.76 8.63 -11.73
C ILE A 50 6.43 7.35 -11.23
N ALA A 51 7.35 6.76 -11.97
CA ALA A 51 8.07 5.56 -11.53
C ALA A 51 8.88 5.81 -10.24
N GLY A 52 9.59 6.94 -10.14
CA GLY A 52 10.36 7.32 -8.96
C GLY A 52 9.49 7.57 -7.74
N ILE A 53 8.44 8.40 -7.88
CA ILE A 53 7.47 8.67 -6.81
C ILE A 53 6.76 7.38 -6.40
N PHE A 54 6.38 6.55 -7.37
CA PHE A 54 5.77 5.26 -7.13
C PHE A 54 6.72 4.30 -6.40
N GLY A 55 8.04 4.48 -6.42
CA GLY A 55 8.96 3.73 -5.55
C GLY A 55 8.84 4.14 -4.07
N ALA A 56 8.57 5.41 -3.80
CA ALA A 56 8.53 5.98 -2.46
C ALA A 56 7.17 5.82 -1.74
N LEU A 57 6.07 5.54 -2.45
CA LEU A 57 4.75 5.42 -1.82
C LEU A 57 4.67 4.19 -0.89
N ASP A 58 3.82 4.30 0.15
CA ASP A 58 3.52 3.21 1.05
C ASP A 58 2.79 2.06 0.34
N ARG A 59 3.39 0.85 0.36
CA ARG A 59 2.85 -0.30 -0.38
C ARG A 59 1.51 -0.75 0.16
N ASP A 60 1.28 -0.71 1.47
CA ASP A 60 0.02 -1.17 2.06
C ASP A 60 -1.15 -0.26 1.69
N THR A 61 -0.89 1.04 1.58
CA THR A 61 -1.82 2.04 1.04
C THR A 61 -2.11 1.75 -0.43
N CYS A 62 -1.08 1.51 -1.25
CA CYS A 62 -1.27 1.15 -2.66
C CYS A 62 -2.08 -0.16 -2.84
N ARG A 63 -1.86 -1.17 -1.99
CA ARG A 63 -2.59 -2.46 -2.06
C ARG A 63 -4.09 -2.31 -1.82
N ARG A 64 -4.49 -1.37 -0.95
CA ARG A 64 -5.89 -1.05 -0.63
C ARG A 64 -6.49 0.07 -1.48
N CYS A 65 -5.66 0.76 -2.27
CA CYS A 65 -6.10 1.86 -3.12
C CYS A 65 -7.02 1.35 -4.24
N ARG A 66 -8.22 1.96 -4.33
CA ARG A 66 -9.22 1.65 -5.37
C ARG A 66 -9.01 2.44 -6.66
N ALA A 67 -8.28 3.57 -6.62
CA ALA A 67 -8.16 4.47 -7.76
C ALA A 67 -7.30 3.87 -8.89
N ARG A 68 -6.13 3.29 -8.56
CA ARG A 68 -5.23 2.57 -9.50
C ARG A 68 -5.09 3.24 -10.88
N ILE A 69 -4.85 4.55 -10.88
CA ILE A 69 -4.88 5.40 -12.09
C ILE A 69 -3.56 5.43 -12.88
N PHE A 70 -2.47 4.93 -12.30
CA PHE A 70 -1.13 4.92 -12.91
C PHE A 70 -0.78 3.54 -13.44
N GLU A 71 0.04 3.47 -14.49
CA GLU A 71 0.44 2.20 -15.13
C GLU A 71 1.20 1.31 -14.14
N GLU A 72 2.00 1.90 -13.26
CA GLU A 72 2.78 1.23 -12.23
C GLU A 72 1.89 0.52 -11.20
N CYS A 73 0.63 0.94 -11.03
CA CYS A 73 -0.32 0.29 -10.14
C CYS A 73 -0.62 -1.16 -10.53
N ALA A 74 -0.40 -1.54 -11.79
CA ALA A 74 -0.55 -2.91 -12.26
C ALA A 74 0.45 -3.88 -11.59
N THR A 75 1.57 -3.37 -11.08
CA THR A 75 2.59 -4.16 -10.36
C THR A 75 2.20 -4.50 -8.92
N VAL A 76 1.16 -3.84 -8.37
CA VAL A 76 0.76 -4.01 -6.98
C VAL A 76 -0.39 -5.01 -6.88
N PRO A 77 -0.19 -6.19 -6.26
CA PRO A 77 -1.28 -7.14 -6.07
C PRO A 77 -2.36 -6.53 -5.16
N PRO A 78 -3.65 -6.78 -5.40
CA PRO A 78 -4.69 -6.38 -4.47
C PRO A 78 -4.41 -6.97 -3.09
N ALA A 79 -4.73 -6.23 -2.03
CA ALA A 79 -4.78 -6.83 -0.70
C ALA A 79 -5.79 -7.99 -0.79
N SER A 80 -5.31 -9.23 -0.74
CA SER A 80 -6.18 -10.39 -0.60
C SER A 80 -7.00 -10.13 0.65
N GLU A 81 -8.30 -9.91 0.50
CA GLU A 81 -9.20 -10.03 1.63
C GLU A 81 -8.95 -11.44 2.17
N VAL A 82 -8.33 -11.53 3.34
CA VAL A 82 -8.38 -12.76 4.11
C VAL A 82 -9.85 -12.91 4.44
N SER A 83 -10.58 -13.60 3.55
CA SER A 83 -11.84 -14.22 3.90
C SER A 83 -11.50 -15.19 5.02
N THR A 84 -11.65 -14.74 6.25
CA THR A 84 -11.89 -15.60 7.40
C THR A 84 -13.25 -16.27 7.21
N ASN A 85 -13.40 -17.08 6.16
CA ASN A 85 -14.35 -18.17 6.14
C ASN A 85 -13.72 -19.36 6.86
N THR A 86 -13.22 -19.14 8.08
CA THR A 86 -13.25 -20.19 9.08
C THR A 86 -14.65 -20.15 9.63
N VAL A 87 -15.55 -20.94 9.04
CA VAL A 87 -16.81 -21.29 9.70
C VAL A 87 -16.41 -22.04 10.97
N PRO A 88 -16.61 -21.50 12.18
CA PRO A 88 -16.47 -22.31 13.39
C PRO A 88 -17.69 -23.22 13.40
N GLY A 89 -17.55 -24.46 12.93
CA GLY A 89 -18.59 -25.48 13.15
C GLY A 89 -19.08 -26.27 11.94
N SER A 90 -18.28 -26.52 10.90
CA SER A 90 -18.52 -27.70 10.07
C SER A 90 -17.75 -28.89 10.66
N LEU A 91 -18.37 -29.60 11.60
CA LEU A 91 -17.93 -30.95 11.92
C LEU A 91 -18.12 -31.85 10.69
N PRO A 92 -17.17 -32.73 10.36
CA PRO A 92 -17.36 -33.69 9.28
C PRO A 92 -18.50 -34.68 9.63
N SER A 93 -19.27 -35.06 8.60
CA SER A 93 -20.50 -35.88 8.66
C SER A 93 -20.39 -37.22 9.40
N TYR A 94 -19.19 -37.70 9.73
CA TYR A 94 -18.99 -38.99 10.39
C TYR A 94 -19.13 -38.96 11.92
N ALA A 95 -19.34 -37.80 12.54
CA ALA A 95 -19.57 -37.70 13.99
C ALA A 95 -21.06 -37.91 14.33
N VAL A 96 -21.59 -39.10 14.06
CA VAL A 96 -22.83 -39.61 14.66
C VAL A 96 -22.48 -40.74 15.61
N ALA A 97 -23.02 -40.64 16.82
CA ALA A 97 -22.68 -41.40 18.01
C ALA A 97 -22.86 -42.92 17.87
N GLU A 98 -21.89 -43.68 18.36
CA GLU A 98 -22.20 -44.96 19.02
C GLU A 98 -22.28 -44.72 20.52
N LEU A 99 -23.52 -44.74 21.03
CA LEU A 99 -23.77 -45.02 22.44
C LEU A 99 -23.26 -46.44 22.73
N ILE A 100 -22.31 -46.59 23.65
CA ILE A 100 -22.05 -47.90 24.26
C ILE A 100 -23.04 -48.07 25.42
N PRO A 101 -24.01 -49.00 25.37
CA PRO A 101 -24.87 -49.30 26.50
C PRO A 101 -24.14 -50.29 27.43
N GLY A 102 -23.97 -49.89 28.68
CA GLY A 102 -23.86 -50.81 29.82
C GLY A 102 -22.56 -51.59 29.95
N GLN A 103 -21.66 -51.12 30.83
CA GLN A 103 -20.69 -51.99 31.49
C GLN A 103 -21.21 -52.31 32.89
N ARG A 104 -21.65 -53.57 33.02
CA ARG A 104 -22.01 -54.24 34.27
C ARG A 104 -20.76 -54.42 35.14
N THR A 105 -20.95 -54.28 36.44
CA THR A 105 -20.06 -54.76 37.49
C THR A 105 -19.88 -56.28 37.42
N THR A 106 -18.64 -56.76 37.56
CA THR A 106 -18.36 -58.06 38.19
C THR A 106 -16.98 -58.07 38.84
N GLU A 107 -17.02 -58.50 40.10
CA GLU A 107 -15.98 -58.82 41.06
C GLU A 107 -15.37 -60.21 40.79
N LYS A 108 -14.03 -60.34 40.96
CA LYS A 108 -13.21 -61.52 41.32
C LYS A 108 -11.73 -61.19 41.05
N ALA A 109 -10.73 -61.54 41.86
CA ALA A 109 -10.60 -62.59 42.87
C ALA A 109 -9.73 -62.14 44.04
#